data_AF-A0A922M3C4-F1
#
_entry.id   AF-A0A922M3C4-F1
#
_cell.length_a   1.000
_cell.length_b   1.000
_cell.length_c   1.000
_cell.angle_alpha   90.00
_cell.angle_beta   90.00
_cell.angle_gamma   90.00
#
_symmetry.space_group_name_H-M   'P 1'
#
loop_
_entity.id
_entity.type
_entity.pdbx_description
1 polymer ?
#
loop_
_entity_poly.entity_id
_entity_poly.type
_entity_poly.pdbx_seq_one_letter_code
_entity_poly.pdbx_strand_id
1 'polypeptide(L)'
;MPTPVTATAMMTIKSLNLFFYIVYVLEMIIKMCAFGFCGYFKSHWNKLDFFIIVMATSDLVLDVLDALTTWDKWSNFNSSFITATKLLRMLRFLRLCKLARVSVPKIMAYIDRMIDIQLAFGYDVGKGFVTGAQEVCSLLPQLVDNKHIRDTLTAQLDNDRLVVTRQLGLLQRDRPWTAITVKTKQATTSTLNIMILDAMQLKEEGFLDEMEYRLLLTAIREKIQFCRHKGSLVAPSSPEGNERIADFFLEHSDILNFNINDILISRGDEPKGLYILVSGLLEATYVPPDDGLDEAIPNYEFITDLKFGEPSQDYIVSGNAVGVLGAFIDYGYDATRHMQ
;
A
#
# COMPACT_ATOMS: atom_id res chain seq x y z
N MET A 1 -45.98 13.05 -30.74
CA MET A 1 -45.60 11.99 -31.70
C MET A 1 -44.11 12.12 -31.97
N PRO A 2 -43.28 11.08 -31.81
CA PRO A 2 -41.87 11.17 -32.16
C PRO A 2 -41.77 11.44 -33.67
N THR A 3 -41.01 12.47 -34.04
CA THR A 3 -40.77 12.82 -35.45
C THR A 3 -40.09 11.63 -36.14
N PRO A 4 -40.50 11.27 -37.37
CA PRO A 4 -39.86 10.18 -38.09
C PRO A 4 -38.40 10.56 -38.30
N VAL A 5 -37.50 9.70 -37.82
CA VAL A 5 -36.06 9.83 -38.01
C VAL A 5 -35.81 10.06 -39.51
N THR A 6 -35.13 11.14 -39.86
CA THR A 6 -34.89 11.49 -41.27
C THR A 6 -34.14 10.34 -41.94
N ALA A 7 -34.57 9.94 -43.15
CA ALA A 7 -33.96 8.82 -43.87
C ALA A 7 -32.44 8.98 -44.05
N THR A 8 -31.98 10.23 -44.12
CA THR A 8 -30.57 10.61 -44.11
C THR A 8 -29.83 10.17 -42.84
N ALA A 9 -30.42 10.35 -41.66
CA ALA A 9 -29.82 9.92 -40.38
C ALA A 9 -29.69 8.40 -40.28
N MET A 10 -30.65 7.64 -40.81
CA MET A 10 -30.57 6.17 -40.83
C MET A 10 -29.45 5.68 -41.76
N MET A 11 -29.28 6.31 -42.92
CA MET A 11 -28.21 5.99 -43.87
C MET A 11 -26.83 6.33 -43.30
N THR A 12 -26.67 7.47 -42.63
CA THR A 12 -25.39 7.85 -42.01
C THR A 12 -24.99 6.90 -40.88
N ILE A 13 -25.92 6.51 -40.01
CA ILE A 13 -25.67 5.54 -38.93
C ILE A 13 -25.25 4.17 -39.49
N LYS A 14 -25.89 3.70 -40.56
CA LYS A 14 -25.53 2.42 -41.21
C LYS A 14 -24.14 2.48 -41.84
N SER A 15 -23.83 3.57 -42.56
CA SER A 15 -22.52 3.78 -43.18
C SER A 15 -21.39 3.81 -42.14
N LEU A 16 -21.58 4.55 -41.04
CA LEU A 16 -20.61 4.60 -39.94
C LEU A 16 -20.42 3.24 -39.28
N ASN A 17 -21.50 2.49 -39.02
CA ASN A 17 -21.39 1.15 -38.44
C ASN A 17 -20.61 0.18 -39.34
N LEU A 18 -20.81 0.24 -40.66
CA LEU A 18 -20.06 -0.57 -41.62
C LEU A 18 -18.58 -0.16 -41.65
N PHE A 19 -18.29 1.15 -41.66
CA PHE A 19 -16.92 1.66 -41.60
C PHE A 19 -16.19 1.18 -40.34
N PHE A 20 -16.78 1.35 -39.16
CA PHE A 20 -16.20 0.87 -37.91
C PHE A 20 -16.01 -0.66 -37.90
N TYR A 21 -16.94 -1.41 -38.47
CA TYR A 21 -16.81 -2.86 -38.60
C TYR A 21 -15.59 -3.26 -39.44
N ILE A 22 -15.40 -2.64 -40.62
CA ILE A 22 -14.24 -2.91 -41.49
C ILE A 22 -12.93 -2.60 -40.76
N VAL A 23 -12.87 -1.46 -40.06
CA VAL A 23 -11.70 -1.08 -39.26
C VAL A 23 -11.41 -2.11 -38.17
N TYR A 24 -12.42 -2.64 -37.48
CA TYR A 24 -12.23 -3.66 -36.44
C TYR A 24 -11.77 -5.01 -37.00
N VAL A 25 -12.29 -5.43 -38.15
CA VAL A 25 -11.82 -6.63 -38.83
C VAL A 25 -10.35 -6.48 -39.22
N LEU A 26 -9.98 -5.33 -39.77
CA LEU A 26 -8.59 -5.03 -40.14
C LEU A 26 -7.68 -4.98 -38.91
N GLU A 27 -8.10 -4.34 -37.82
CA GLU A 27 -7.40 -4.33 -36.53
C GLU A 27 -7.13 -5.76 -36.02
N MET A 28 -8.13 -6.64 -36.11
CA MET A 28 -8.03 -8.03 -35.68
C MET A 28 -7.06 -8.83 -36.55
N ILE A 29 -7.12 -8.68 -37.88
CA ILE A 29 -6.20 -9.34 -38.81
C ILE A 29 -4.76 -8.92 -38.54
N ILE A 30 -4.49 -7.61 -38.40
CA ILE A 30 -3.15 -7.11 -38.09
C ILE A 30 -2.64 -7.71 -36.77
N LYS A 31 -3.45 -7.70 -35.71
CA LYS A 31 -3.08 -8.29 -34.41
C LYS A 31 -2.83 -9.79 -34.49
N MET A 32 -3.64 -10.52 -35.26
CA MET A 32 -3.48 -11.96 -35.43
C MET A 32 -2.21 -12.30 -36.21
N CYS A 33 -1.83 -11.49 -37.20
CA CYS A 33 -0.56 -11.61 -37.91
C CYS A 33 0.64 -11.29 -37.00
N ALA A 34 0.53 -10.27 -36.14
CA ALA A 34 1.62 -9.84 -35.26
C ALA A 34 1.90 -10.81 -34.10
N PHE A 35 0.86 -11.35 -33.45
CA PHE A 35 1.00 -12.23 -32.28
C PHE A 35 0.92 -13.73 -32.61
N GLY A 36 0.56 -14.08 -33.85
CA GLY A 36 0.20 -15.45 -34.22
C GLY A 36 -1.14 -15.90 -33.62
N PHE A 37 -1.71 -16.99 -34.16
CA PHE A 37 -3.03 -17.47 -33.76
C PHE A 37 -3.11 -17.81 -32.26
N CYS A 38 -2.13 -18.56 -31.74
CA CYS A 38 -2.11 -18.94 -30.32
C CYS A 38 -1.80 -17.76 -29.38
N GLY A 39 -0.98 -16.79 -29.81
CA GLY A 39 -0.65 -15.61 -29.01
C GLY A 39 -1.82 -14.64 -28.89
N TYR A 40 -2.62 -14.50 -29.95
CA TYR A 40 -3.80 -13.64 -29.96
C TYR A 40 -4.83 -14.07 -28.88
N PHE A 41 -5.12 -15.37 -28.77
CA PHE A 41 -6.08 -15.90 -27.79
C PHE A 41 -5.54 -15.98 -26.35
N LYS A 42 -4.30 -15.61 -26.07
CA LYS A 42 -3.81 -15.58 -24.68
C LYS A 42 -4.36 -14.38 -23.89
N SER A 43 -4.60 -13.25 -24.56
CA SER A 43 -5.13 -12.03 -23.93
C SER A 43 -6.66 -12.05 -23.84
N HIS A 44 -7.21 -11.92 -22.62
CA HIS A 44 -8.66 -11.81 -22.39
C HIS A 44 -9.30 -10.66 -23.18
N TRP A 45 -8.58 -9.56 -23.33
CA TRP A 45 -9.03 -8.40 -24.09
C TRP A 45 -9.15 -8.70 -25.59
N ASN A 46 -8.26 -9.52 -26.15
CA ASN A 46 -8.31 -9.92 -27.56
C ASN A 46 -9.42 -10.97 -27.80
N LYS A 47 -9.66 -11.88 -26.85
CA LYS A 47 -10.82 -12.80 -26.89
C LYS A 47 -12.14 -12.03 -26.98
N LEU A 48 -12.30 -10.98 -26.18
CA LEU A 48 -13.48 -10.12 -26.20
C LEU A 48 -13.61 -9.37 -27.53
N ASP A 49 -12.50 -8.89 -28.10
CA ASP A 49 -12.47 -8.19 -29.40
C ASP A 49 -12.95 -9.12 -30.54
N PHE A 50 -12.44 -10.35 -30.57
CA PHE A 50 -12.88 -11.38 -31.50
C PHE A 50 -14.36 -11.71 -31.35
N PHE A 51 -14.85 -11.89 -30.12
CA PHE A 51 -16.26 -12.15 -29.87
C PHE A 51 -17.15 -11.01 -30.39
N ILE A 52 -16.77 -9.75 -30.18
CA ILE A 52 -17.52 -8.59 -30.70
C ILE A 52 -17.58 -8.61 -32.23
N ILE A 53 -16.47 -8.94 -32.91
CA ILE A 53 -16.42 -9.00 -34.37
C ILE A 53 -17.32 -10.13 -34.87
N VAL A 54 -17.24 -11.34 -34.30
CA VAL A 54 -18.09 -12.49 -34.67
C VAL A 54 -19.58 -12.15 -34.52
N MET A 55 -19.96 -11.52 -33.41
CA MET A 55 -21.35 -11.12 -33.18
C MET A 55 -21.79 -10.04 -34.19
N ALA A 56 -20.92 -9.07 -34.51
CA ALA A 56 -21.21 -8.06 -35.52
C ALA A 56 -21.33 -8.65 -36.93
N THR A 57 -20.51 -9.64 -37.28
CA THR A 57 -20.61 -10.35 -38.56
C THR A 57 -21.92 -11.13 -38.65
N SER A 58 -22.33 -11.82 -37.56
CA SER A 58 -23.60 -12.56 -37.54
C SER A 58 -24.82 -11.66 -37.73
N ASP A 59 -24.80 -10.48 -37.11
CA ASP A 59 -25.86 -9.48 -37.22
C ASP A 59 -25.95 -8.91 -38.64
N LEU A 60 -24.80 -8.62 -39.29
CA LEU A 60 -24.76 -8.18 -40.68
C LEU A 60 -25.27 -9.25 -41.66
N VAL A 61 -24.89 -10.52 -41.46
CA VAL A 61 -25.34 -11.63 -42.30
C VAL A 61 -26.86 -11.82 -42.20
N LEU A 62 -27.42 -11.71 -40.99
CA LEU A 62 -28.88 -11.78 -40.79
C LEU A 62 -29.62 -10.62 -41.46
N ASP A 63 -29.11 -9.39 -41.35
CA ASP A 63 -29.71 -8.23 -42.04
C ASP A 63 -29.68 -8.38 -43.57
N VAL A 64 -28.64 -9.01 -44.14
CA VAL A 64 -28.54 -9.29 -45.59
C VAL A 64 -29.48 -10.42 -46.01
N LEU A 65 -29.60 -11.49 -45.21
CA LEU A 65 -30.53 -12.59 -45.47
C LEU A 65 -32.00 -12.12 -45.43
N ASP A 66 -32.37 -11.29 -44.44
CA ASP A 66 -33.70 -10.66 -44.35
C ASP A 66 -34.01 -9.76 -45.56
N ALA A 67 -32.98 -9.20 -46.22
CA ALA A 67 -33.15 -8.34 -47.41
C ALA A 67 -33.24 -9.14 -48.73
N LEU A 68 -32.53 -10.26 -48.84
CA LEU A 68 -32.50 -11.08 -50.06
C LEU A 68 -33.64 -12.10 -50.13
N THR A 69 -34.12 -12.55 -48.97
CA THR A 69 -35.26 -13.46 -48.89
C THR A 69 -36.45 -12.67 -48.35
N THR A 70 -37.51 -12.50 -49.15
CA THR A 70 -38.82 -12.09 -48.64
C THR A 70 -39.43 -13.26 -47.87
N TRP A 71 -38.75 -13.71 -46.81
CA TRP A 71 -39.31 -14.66 -45.87
C TRP A 71 -40.35 -13.88 -45.08
N ASP A 72 -41.62 -14.22 -45.30
CA ASP A 72 -42.74 -13.60 -44.60
C ASP A 72 -42.59 -13.89 -43.10
N LYS A 73 -41.96 -12.94 -42.41
CA LYS A 73 -41.60 -12.93 -40.98
C LYS A 73 -42.80 -13.15 -40.05
N TRP A 74 -44.00 -13.19 -40.62
CA TRP A 74 -45.28 -13.27 -39.94
C TRP A 74 -45.96 -14.65 -40.00
N SER A 75 -45.52 -15.59 -40.85
CA SER A 75 -46.25 -16.87 -41.03
C SER A 75 -45.85 -18.01 -40.08
N ASN A 76 -44.71 -17.92 -39.37
CA ASN A 76 -44.27 -18.97 -38.45
C ASN A 76 -43.71 -18.38 -37.15
N PHE A 77 -44.62 -17.97 -36.27
CA PHE A 77 -44.34 -17.70 -34.86
C PHE A 77 -44.07 -19.03 -34.11
N ASN A 78 -42.87 -19.59 -34.28
CA ASN A 78 -42.29 -20.50 -33.30
C ASN A 78 -41.06 -19.82 -32.66
N SER A 79 -41.11 -19.68 -31.34
CA SER A 79 -40.71 -18.49 -30.58
C SER A 79 -39.22 -18.33 -30.22
N SER A 80 -38.28 -18.77 -31.07
CA SER A 80 -36.84 -18.74 -30.73
C SER A 80 -36.00 -17.85 -31.65
N PHE A 81 -36.31 -17.76 -32.95
CA PHE A 81 -35.51 -17.01 -33.92
C PHE A 81 -35.68 -15.48 -33.80
N ILE A 82 -36.91 -15.02 -33.59
CA ILE A 82 -37.20 -13.59 -33.33
C ILE A 82 -36.55 -13.13 -32.01
N THR A 83 -36.48 -14.02 -31.03
CA THR A 83 -35.82 -13.76 -29.75
C THR A 83 -34.30 -13.66 -29.93
N ALA A 84 -33.68 -14.55 -30.71
CA ALA A 84 -32.25 -14.53 -31.01
C ALA A 84 -31.80 -13.26 -31.77
N THR A 85 -32.55 -12.84 -32.79
CA THR A 85 -32.26 -11.60 -33.54
C THR A 85 -32.35 -10.34 -32.66
N LYS A 86 -33.31 -10.29 -31.73
CA LYS A 86 -33.40 -9.21 -30.72
C LYS A 86 -32.19 -9.22 -29.77
N LEU A 87 -31.75 -10.41 -29.32
CA LEU A 87 -30.59 -10.55 -28.44
C LEU A 87 -29.29 -10.09 -29.12
N LEU A 88 -29.06 -10.47 -30.39
CA LEU A 88 -27.88 -10.02 -31.16
C LEU A 88 -27.81 -8.50 -31.28
N ARG A 89 -28.96 -7.84 -31.49
CA ARG A 89 -29.05 -6.37 -31.51
C ARG A 89 -28.71 -5.74 -30.15
N MET A 90 -29.14 -6.34 -29.05
CA MET A 90 -28.77 -5.88 -27.70
C MET A 90 -27.27 -6.10 -27.41
N LEU A 91 -26.64 -7.12 -27.99
CA LEU A 91 -25.22 -7.38 -27.82
C LEU A 91 -24.31 -6.34 -28.48
N ARG A 92 -24.85 -5.42 -29.30
CA ARG A 92 -24.12 -4.23 -29.77
C ARG A 92 -23.62 -3.36 -28.61
N PHE A 93 -24.29 -3.38 -27.45
CA PHE A 93 -23.80 -2.70 -26.24
C PHE A 93 -22.47 -3.26 -25.73
N LEU A 94 -22.07 -4.51 -26.09
CA LEU A 94 -20.74 -5.04 -25.76
C LEU A 94 -19.60 -4.25 -26.39
N ARG A 95 -19.86 -3.47 -27.45
CA ARG A 95 -18.86 -2.53 -27.99
C ARG A 95 -18.44 -1.48 -26.96
N LEU A 96 -19.31 -1.14 -26.00
CA LEU A 96 -18.96 -0.28 -24.87
C LEU A 96 -17.91 -0.92 -23.95
N CYS A 97 -17.79 -2.25 -23.90
CA CYS A 97 -16.72 -2.91 -23.17
C CYS A 97 -15.32 -2.58 -23.73
N LYS A 98 -15.21 -2.11 -24.99
CA LYS A 98 -13.95 -1.57 -25.51
C LYS A 98 -13.53 -0.28 -24.78
N LEU A 99 -14.49 0.55 -24.36
CA LEU A 99 -14.21 1.73 -23.53
C LEU A 99 -13.62 1.31 -22.18
N ALA A 100 -14.07 0.17 -21.64
CA ALA A 100 -13.50 -0.38 -20.41
C ALA A 100 -12.00 -0.68 -20.55
N ARG A 101 -11.50 -1.12 -21.72
CA ARG A 101 -10.04 -1.35 -21.91
C ARG A 101 -9.22 -0.08 -21.65
N VAL A 102 -9.72 1.09 -22.05
CA VAL A 102 -9.05 2.38 -21.86
C VAL A 102 -9.30 2.94 -20.45
N SER A 103 -10.49 2.71 -19.90
CA SER A 103 -10.88 3.23 -18.58
C SER A 103 -10.32 2.40 -17.42
N VAL A 104 -10.21 1.08 -17.55
CA VAL A 104 -9.71 0.17 -16.51
C VAL A 104 -8.34 0.56 -15.96
N PRO A 105 -7.28 0.82 -16.76
CA PRO A 105 -5.99 1.22 -16.21
C PRO A 105 -6.07 2.56 -15.46
N LYS A 106 -6.91 3.49 -15.92
CA LYS A 106 -7.13 4.78 -15.21
C LYS A 106 -7.85 4.56 -13.88
N ILE A 107 -8.85 3.68 -13.87
CA ILE A 107 -9.60 3.31 -12.66
C ILE A 107 -8.68 2.57 -11.68
N MET A 108 -7.85 1.64 -12.15
CA MET A 108 -6.88 0.94 -11.31
C MET A 108 -5.89 1.92 -10.70
N ALA A 109 -5.29 2.81 -11.49
CA ALA A 109 -4.41 3.84 -10.96
C ALA A 109 -5.10 4.76 -9.93
N TYR A 110 -6.38 5.07 -10.15
CA TYR A 110 -7.18 5.84 -9.18
C TYR A 110 -7.44 5.06 -7.89
N ILE A 111 -7.78 3.77 -7.99
CA ILE A 111 -7.99 2.89 -6.85
C ILE A 111 -6.69 2.69 -6.08
N ASP A 112 -5.59 2.41 -6.75
CA ASP A 112 -4.26 2.27 -6.13
C ASP A 112 -3.90 3.53 -5.34
N ARG A 113 -4.10 4.72 -5.93
CA ARG A 113 -3.91 5.99 -5.23
C ARG A 113 -4.83 6.14 -4.02
N MET A 114 -6.09 5.72 -4.14
CA MET A 114 -7.05 5.77 -3.02
C MET A 114 -6.61 4.82 -1.89
N ILE A 115 -6.15 3.62 -2.24
CA ILE A 115 -5.62 2.62 -1.32
C ILE A 115 -4.40 3.20 -0.58
N ASP A 116 -3.46 3.81 -1.29
CA ASP A 116 -2.26 4.39 -0.70
C ASP A 116 -2.60 5.51 0.31
N ILE A 117 -3.59 6.36 0.00
CA ILE A 117 -4.06 7.42 0.91
C ILE A 117 -4.72 6.83 2.16
N GLN A 118 -5.59 5.82 2.00
CA GLN A 118 -6.25 5.16 3.12
C GLN A 118 -5.25 4.41 4.01
N LEU A 119 -4.26 3.75 3.41
CA LEU A 119 -3.19 3.08 4.15
C LEU A 119 -2.29 4.07 4.87
N ALA A 120 -1.99 5.23 4.27
CA ALA A 120 -1.25 6.29 4.97
C ALA A 120 -1.99 6.78 6.21
N PHE A 121 -3.30 6.99 6.10
CA PHE A 121 -4.14 7.35 7.23
C PHE A 121 -4.17 6.24 8.30
N GLY A 122 -4.37 4.98 7.89
CA GLY A 122 -4.33 3.84 8.81
C GLY A 122 -2.99 3.67 9.51
N TYR A 123 -1.87 3.90 8.81
CA TYR A 123 -0.53 3.87 9.39
C TYR A 123 -0.33 4.98 10.43
N ASP A 124 -0.78 6.20 10.14
CA ASP A 124 -0.72 7.35 11.06
C ASP A 124 -1.51 7.07 12.35
N VAL A 125 -2.75 6.57 12.22
CA VAL A 125 -3.59 6.18 13.36
C VAL A 125 -2.95 5.03 14.14
N GLY A 126 -2.45 3.99 13.46
CA GLY A 126 -1.79 2.85 14.11
C GLY A 126 -0.53 3.27 14.87
N LYS A 127 0.30 4.15 14.29
CA LYS A 127 1.46 4.72 14.98
C LYS A 127 1.06 5.54 16.19
N GLY A 128 0.02 6.37 16.08
CA GLY A 128 -0.52 7.14 17.20
C GLY A 128 -1.02 6.23 18.32
N PHE A 129 -1.71 5.13 18.00
CA PHE A 129 -2.14 4.12 18.98
C PHE A 129 -0.95 3.48 19.69
N VAL A 130 0.09 3.05 18.95
CA VAL A 130 1.29 2.43 19.57
C VAL A 130 1.97 3.37 20.54
N THR A 131 2.18 4.63 20.16
CA THR A 131 2.77 5.65 21.04
C THR A 131 1.89 5.92 22.25
N GLY A 132 0.57 6.08 22.05
CA GLY A 132 -0.37 6.34 23.13
C GLY A 132 -0.51 5.17 24.11
N ALA A 133 -0.55 3.93 23.61
CA ALA A 133 -0.61 2.73 24.44
C ALA A 133 0.63 2.64 25.35
N GLN A 134 1.81 2.94 24.82
CA GLN A 134 3.05 2.95 25.59
C GLN A 134 3.07 4.04 26.66
N GLU A 135 2.59 5.24 26.34
CA GLU A 135 2.46 6.32 27.32
C GLU A 135 1.49 5.94 28.44
N VAL A 136 0.32 5.37 28.10
CA VAL A 136 -0.66 4.88 29.08
C VAL A 136 -0.08 3.77 29.95
N CYS A 137 0.66 2.82 29.38
CA CYS A 137 1.35 1.78 30.16
C CYS A 137 2.33 2.37 31.19
N SER A 138 3.06 3.42 30.82
CA SER A 138 4.00 4.08 31.74
C SER A 138 3.31 4.86 32.88
N LEU A 139 2.10 5.38 32.63
CA LEU A 139 1.28 6.10 33.62
C LEU A 139 0.38 5.18 34.45
N LEU A 140 0.11 3.96 33.98
CA LEU A 140 -0.78 2.99 34.64
C LEU A 140 -0.45 2.73 36.12
N PRO A 141 0.83 2.62 36.54
CA PRO A 141 1.19 2.45 37.95
C PRO A 141 0.79 3.62 38.85
N GLN A 142 0.64 4.82 38.29
CA GLN A 142 0.23 6.03 39.02
C GLN A 142 -1.30 6.17 39.09
N LEU A 143 -2.03 5.50 38.21
CA LEU A 143 -3.49 5.60 38.08
C LEU A 143 -4.24 4.47 38.79
N VAL A 144 -3.61 3.29 38.94
CA VAL A 144 -4.26 2.08 39.47
C VAL A 144 -3.44 1.50 40.63
N ASP A 145 -3.98 1.63 41.84
CA ASP A 145 -3.38 1.10 43.07
C ASP A 145 -3.45 -0.44 43.13
N ASN A 146 -4.51 -1.03 42.58
CA ASN A 146 -4.70 -2.48 42.61
C ASN A 146 -3.78 -3.17 41.60
N LYS A 147 -2.76 -3.86 42.13
CA LYS A 147 -1.77 -4.61 41.35
C LYS A 147 -2.40 -5.58 40.35
N HIS A 148 -3.41 -6.36 40.73
CA HIS A 148 -4.02 -7.34 39.84
C HIS A 148 -4.69 -6.68 38.61
N ILE A 149 -5.41 -5.57 38.83
CA ILE A 149 -6.09 -4.84 37.76
C ILE A 149 -5.06 -4.19 36.84
N ARG A 150 -4.02 -3.57 37.43
CA ARG A 150 -2.92 -2.96 36.70
C ARG A 150 -2.24 -3.98 35.79
N ASP A 151 -1.83 -5.12 36.33
CA ASP A 151 -1.10 -6.14 35.58
C ASP A 151 -1.96 -6.73 34.44
N THR A 152 -3.28 -6.89 34.67
CA THR A 152 -4.23 -7.32 33.62
C THR A 152 -4.35 -6.28 32.49
N LEU A 153 -4.48 -5.00 32.84
CA LEU A 153 -4.60 -3.90 31.87
C LEU A 153 -3.31 -3.70 31.07
N THR A 154 -2.15 -3.76 31.73
CA THR A 154 -0.83 -3.71 31.06
C THR A 154 -0.70 -4.84 30.05
N ALA A 155 -0.98 -6.08 30.46
CA ALA A 155 -0.87 -7.25 29.57
C ALA A 155 -1.81 -7.17 28.36
N GLN A 156 -3.01 -6.59 28.53
CA GLN A 156 -3.94 -6.38 27.43
C GLN A 156 -3.45 -5.28 26.47
N LEU A 157 -3.03 -4.13 27.00
CA LEU A 157 -2.49 -3.02 26.20
C LEU A 157 -1.23 -3.42 25.42
N ASP A 158 -0.35 -4.22 26.03
CA ASP A 158 0.86 -4.70 25.36
C ASP A 158 0.54 -5.67 24.23
N ASN A 159 -0.43 -6.58 24.42
CA ASN A 159 -0.89 -7.45 23.33
C ASN A 159 -1.46 -6.63 22.16
N ASP A 160 -2.33 -5.67 22.44
CA ASP A 160 -2.92 -4.81 21.39
C ASP A 160 -1.83 -3.99 20.68
N ARG A 161 -0.85 -3.44 21.43
CA ARG A 161 0.31 -2.72 20.89
C ARG A 161 1.13 -3.60 19.96
N LEU A 162 1.42 -4.84 20.35
CA LEU A 162 2.19 -5.80 19.55
C LEU A 162 1.47 -6.16 18.26
N VAL A 163 0.15 -6.43 18.32
CA VAL A 163 -0.66 -6.73 17.14
C VAL A 163 -0.62 -5.57 16.14
N VAL A 164 -0.79 -4.33 16.61
CA VAL A 164 -0.74 -3.14 15.74
C VAL A 164 0.67 -2.95 15.18
N THR A 165 1.71 -3.12 15.99
CA THR A 165 3.11 -2.99 15.55
C THR A 165 3.46 -3.98 14.45
N ARG A 166 3.00 -5.24 14.58
CA ARG A 166 3.14 -6.26 13.55
C ARG A 166 2.47 -5.85 12.23
N GLN A 167 1.22 -5.37 12.29
CA GLN A 167 0.49 -4.92 11.09
C GLN A 167 1.16 -3.72 10.42
N LEU A 168 1.68 -2.76 11.20
CA LEU A 168 2.47 -1.65 10.68
C LEU A 168 3.76 -2.12 10.02
N GLY A 169 4.42 -3.13 10.59
CA GLY A 169 5.61 -3.75 10.03
C GLY A 169 5.35 -4.41 8.68
N LEU A 170 4.28 -5.21 8.57
CA LEU A 170 3.85 -5.82 7.31
C LEU A 170 3.47 -4.76 6.26
N LEU A 171 2.78 -3.70 6.67
CA LEU A 171 2.44 -2.58 5.79
C LEU A 171 3.69 -1.84 5.28
N GLN A 172 4.70 -1.66 6.12
CA GLN A 172 5.97 -1.06 5.73
C GLN A 172 6.75 -1.94 4.74
N ARG A 173 6.64 -3.27 4.86
CA ARG A 173 7.20 -4.22 3.89
C ARG A 173 6.52 -4.12 2.53
N ASP A 174 5.18 -4.17 2.51
CA ASP A 174 4.41 -4.23 1.27
C ASP A 174 4.32 -2.86 0.57
N ARG A 175 4.30 -1.76 1.34
CA ARG A 175 4.25 -0.37 0.84
C ARG A 175 5.18 0.56 1.64
N PRO A 176 6.50 0.51 1.41
CA PRO A 176 7.48 1.31 2.17
C PRO A 176 7.26 2.82 2.02
N TRP A 177 6.85 3.27 0.83
CA TRP A 177 6.60 4.68 0.51
C TRP A 177 5.53 5.31 1.40
N THR A 178 4.51 4.54 1.77
CA THR A 178 3.44 4.98 2.69
C THR A 178 4.01 5.25 4.08
N ALA A 179 4.77 4.29 4.62
CA ALA A 179 5.38 4.40 5.95
C ALA A 179 6.39 5.56 6.01
N ILE A 180 7.26 5.70 4.99
CA ILE A 180 8.23 6.81 4.90
C ILE A 180 7.50 8.15 4.86
N THR A 181 6.46 8.28 4.02
CA THR A 181 5.70 9.53 3.91
C THR A 181 5.06 9.92 5.25
N VAL A 182 4.45 8.96 5.96
CA VAL A 182 3.83 9.23 7.26
C VAL A 182 4.87 9.57 8.32
N LYS A 183 5.97 8.81 8.42
CA LYS A 183 7.07 9.08 9.36
C LYS A 183 7.69 10.45 9.12
N THR A 184 7.96 10.81 7.87
CA THR A 184 8.49 12.13 7.50
C THR A 184 7.51 13.23 7.87
N LYS A 185 6.22 13.06 7.55
CA LYS A 185 5.18 14.03 7.92
C LYS A 185 5.08 14.21 9.43
N GLN A 186 5.17 13.13 10.20
CA GLN A 186 5.14 13.15 11.66
C GLN A 186 6.38 13.88 12.22
N ALA A 187 7.58 13.55 11.71
CA ALA A 187 8.82 14.22 12.09
C ALA A 187 8.77 15.72 11.79
N THR A 188 8.39 16.11 10.57
CA THR A 188 8.25 17.53 10.19
C THR A 188 7.20 18.24 11.06
N THR A 189 6.06 17.60 11.34
CA THR A 189 5.03 18.19 12.21
C THR A 189 5.54 18.37 13.64
N SER A 190 6.30 17.40 14.16
CA SER A 190 6.93 17.50 15.47
C SER A 190 7.94 18.64 15.53
N THR A 191 8.82 18.77 14.54
CA THR A 191 9.76 19.90 14.44
C THR A 191 9.04 21.24 14.37
N LEU A 192 7.99 21.36 13.55
CA LEU A 192 7.19 22.60 13.46
C LEU A 192 6.48 22.92 14.79
N ASN A 193 6.02 21.92 15.54
CA ASN A 193 5.44 22.13 16.86
C ASN A 193 6.49 22.61 17.88
N ILE A 194 7.72 22.07 17.84
CA ILE A 194 8.83 22.55 18.67
C ILE A 194 9.14 24.01 18.33
N MET A 195 9.21 24.36 17.05
CA MET A 195 9.42 25.75 16.63
C MET A 195 8.33 26.71 17.14
N ILE A 196 7.09 26.25 17.33
CA ILE A 196 6.03 27.05 17.95
C ILE A 196 6.34 27.31 19.43
N LEU A 197 6.83 26.29 20.15
CA LEU A 197 7.22 26.43 21.56
C LEU A 197 8.43 27.38 21.68
N ASP A 198 9.44 27.22 20.82
CA ASP A 198 10.62 28.10 20.81
C ASP A 198 10.24 29.55 20.49
N ALA A 199 9.32 29.77 19.53
CA ALA A 199 8.81 31.10 19.23
C ALA A 199 8.07 31.73 20.41
N MET A 200 7.35 30.92 21.20
CA MET A 200 6.68 31.38 22.43
C MET A 200 7.71 31.76 23.49
N GLN A 201 8.74 30.95 23.68
CA GLN A 201 9.83 31.23 24.62
C GLN A 201 10.59 32.52 24.24
N LEU A 202 10.94 32.69 22.97
CA LEU A 202 11.61 33.90 22.46
C LEU A 202 10.77 35.17 22.68
N LYS A 203 9.44 35.06 22.60
CA LYS A 203 8.54 36.16 22.95
C LYS A 203 8.57 36.45 24.45
N GLU A 204 8.50 35.43 25.30
CA GLU A 204 8.53 35.59 26.76
C GLU A 204 9.86 36.19 27.25
N GLU A 205 10.96 35.86 26.59
CA GLU A 205 12.30 36.42 26.84
C GLU A 205 12.49 37.82 26.25
N GLY A 206 11.53 38.31 25.45
CA GLY A 206 11.56 39.64 24.84
C GLY A 206 12.41 39.78 23.58
N PHE A 207 12.84 38.67 22.97
CA PHE A 207 13.56 38.66 21.69
C PHE A 207 12.66 38.88 20.48
N LEU A 208 11.35 38.61 20.60
CA LEU A 208 10.35 38.81 19.56
C LEU A 208 9.26 39.78 20.04
N ASP A 209 8.87 40.72 19.19
CA ASP A 209 7.70 41.54 19.48
C ASP A 209 6.38 40.76 19.23
N GLU A 210 5.25 41.29 19.74
CA GLU A 210 3.93 40.63 19.60
C GLU A 210 3.48 40.46 18.14
N MET A 211 3.87 41.38 17.24
CA MET A 211 3.51 41.36 15.82
C MET A 211 4.37 40.34 15.05
N GLU A 212 5.67 40.33 15.27
CA GLU A 212 6.64 39.38 14.73
C GLU A 212 6.29 37.95 15.17
N TYR A 213 6.00 37.76 16.46
CA TYR A 213 5.53 36.48 16.98
C TYR A 213 4.26 36.00 16.26
N ARG A 214 3.27 36.88 16.06
CA ARG A 214 2.02 36.53 15.37
C ARG A 214 2.24 36.16 13.90
N LEU A 215 3.09 36.91 13.19
CA LEU A 215 3.44 36.63 11.80
C LEU A 215 4.16 35.27 11.68
N LEU A 216 5.15 35.02 12.55
CA LEU A 216 5.89 33.77 12.62
C LEU A 216 4.96 32.58 12.94
N LEU A 217 4.10 32.72 13.94
CA LEU A 217 3.14 31.68 14.32
C LEU A 217 2.18 31.36 13.17
N THR A 218 1.72 32.37 12.44
CA THR A 218 0.83 32.20 11.28
C THR A 218 1.55 31.44 10.17
N ALA A 219 2.79 31.82 9.84
CA ALA A 219 3.61 31.15 8.84
C ALA A 219 3.87 29.67 9.20
N ILE A 220 4.21 29.37 10.46
CA ILE A 220 4.45 27.99 10.91
C ILE A 220 3.16 27.16 10.82
N ARG A 221 2.01 27.72 11.25
CA ARG A 221 0.72 27.03 11.17
C ARG A 221 0.29 26.72 9.74
N GLU A 222 0.49 27.64 8.81
CA GLU A 222 0.24 27.39 7.38
C GLU A 222 1.09 26.23 6.85
N LYS A 223 2.37 26.15 7.25
CA LYS A 223 3.24 25.02 6.89
C LYS A 223 2.76 23.70 7.47
N ILE A 224 2.31 23.66 8.73
CA ILE A 224 1.72 22.45 9.33
C ILE A 224 0.48 22.00 8.53
N GLN A 225 -0.40 22.94 8.17
CA GLN A 225 -1.60 22.63 7.39
C GLN A 225 -1.26 22.10 5.98
N PHE A 226 -0.23 22.66 5.36
CA PHE A 226 0.28 22.17 4.07
C PHE A 226 0.79 20.73 4.16
N CYS A 227 1.55 20.39 5.21
CA CYS A 227 2.00 19.01 5.47
C CYS A 227 0.83 18.04 5.73
N ARG A 228 -0.31 18.52 6.27
CA ARG A 228 -1.51 17.70 6.48
C ARG A 228 -2.25 17.35 5.20
N HIS A 229 -2.39 18.31 4.28
CA HIS A 229 -3.25 18.17 3.10
C HIS A 229 -2.54 17.70 1.83
N LYS A 230 -1.22 17.83 1.74
CA LYS A 230 -0.49 17.39 0.55
C LYS A 230 -0.26 15.87 0.61
N GLY A 231 -1.10 15.10 -0.08
CA GLY A 231 -0.94 13.64 -0.28
C GLY A 231 0.22 13.26 -1.21
N SER A 232 1.28 14.07 -1.26
CA SER A 232 2.47 13.75 -2.05
C SER A 232 3.29 12.74 -1.25
N LEU A 233 3.43 11.54 -1.79
CA LEU A 233 4.38 10.56 -1.26
C LEU A 233 5.77 11.20 -1.32
N VAL A 234 6.47 11.21 -0.18
CA VAL A 234 7.82 11.74 -0.08
C VAL A 234 8.77 10.63 -0.51
N ALA A 235 9.61 10.91 -1.52
CA ALA A 235 10.67 9.99 -1.88
C ALA A 235 11.69 9.92 -0.73
N PRO A 236 12.31 8.75 -0.47
CA PRO A 236 13.40 8.67 0.49
C PRO A 236 14.51 9.62 0.03
N SER A 237 14.98 10.46 0.96
CA SER A 237 16.17 11.26 0.74
C SER A 237 17.38 10.33 0.61
N SER A 238 18.36 10.75 -0.21
CA SER A 238 19.69 10.16 -0.16
C SER A 238 20.23 10.25 1.26
N PRO A 239 20.98 9.25 1.76
CA PRO A 239 21.60 9.33 3.08
C PRO A 239 22.43 10.62 3.17
N GLU A 240 22.04 11.55 4.04
CA GLU A 240 22.82 12.74 4.35
C GLU A 240 23.92 12.35 5.33
N GLY A 241 25.15 12.23 4.82
CA GLY A 241 26.33 11.84 5.57
C GLY A 241 27.59 12.03 4.75
N ASN A 242 28.76 11.86 5.38
CA ASN A 242 30.04 11.89 4.68
C ASN A 242 30.05 10.71 3.69
N GLU A 243 29.84 10.98 2.39
CA GLU A 243 29.68 9.96 1.34
C GLU A 243 30.73 8.85 1.44
N ARG A 244 31.97 9.22 1.81
CA ARG A 244 33.08 8.29 2.02
C ARG A 244 32.84 7.23 3.09
N ILE A 245 32.13 7.56 4.17
CA ILE A 245 31.81 6.63 5.25
C ILE A 245 30.67 5.71 4.81
N ALA A 246 29.66 6.27 4.13
CA ALA A 246 28.56 5.48 3.58
C ALA A 246 29.07 4.48 2.53
N ASP A 247 29.94 4.95 1.62
CA ASP A 247 30.60 4.12 0.62
C ASP A 247 31.47 3.04 1.27
N PHE A 248 32.22 3.38 2.33
CA PHE A 248 33.00 2.39 3.09
C PHE A 248 32.12 1.30 3.68
N PHE A 249 30.99 1.65 4.31
CA PHE A 249 30.06 0.65 4.85
C PHE A 249 29.41 -0.17 3.74
N LEU A 250 29.03 0.45 2.62
CA LEU A 250 28.45 -0.26 1.49
C LEU A 250 29.43 -1.26 0.87
N GLU A 251 30.70 -0.88 0.73
CA GLU A 251 31.77 -1.72 0.18
C GLU A 251 32.12 -2.90 1.11
N HIS A 252 31.96 -2.75 2.42
CA HIS A 252 32.24 -3.78 3.42
C HIS A 252 30.97 -4.44 3.99
N SER A 253 29.82 -4.28 3.32
CA SER A 253 28.55 -4.89 3.73
C SER A 253 28.09 -5.95 2.74
N ASP A 254 27.64 -7.07 3.26
CA ASP A 254 27.01 -8.12 2.46
C ASP A 254 25.50 -8.07 2.62
N ILE A 255 24.77 -8.17 1.51
CA ILE A 255 23.31 -8.27 1.52
C ILE A 255 22.93 -9.73 1.78
N LEU A 256 22.38 -9.98 2.96
CA LEU A 256 21.83 -11.28 3.33
C LEU A 256 20.33 -11.35 3.03
N ASN A 257 19.91 -12.43 2.37
CA ASN A 257 18.50 -12.68 2.06
C ASN A 257 18.02 -13.90 2.85
N PHE A 258 16.89 -13.72 3.54
CA PHE A 258 16.26 -14.74 4.38
C PHE A 258 14.81 -14.97 3.90
N ASN A 259 14.34 -16.20 4.03
CA ASN A 259 12.95 -16.56 3.79
C ASN A 259 12.10 -16.35 5.05
N ILE A 260 10.79 -16.42 4.88
CA ILE A 260 9.84 -16.37 5.99
C ILE A 260 10.11 -17.53 6.95
N ASN A 261 10.17 -17.22 8.25
CA ASN A 261 10.51 -18.09 9.37
C ASN A 261 11.99 -18.50 9.48
N ASP A 262 12.89 -18.00 8.63
CA ASP A 262 14.32 -18.22 8.82
C ASP A 262 14.79 -17.54 10.11
N ILE A 263 15.72 -18.20 10.81
CA ILE A 263 16.31 -17.71 12.07
C ILE A 263 17.54 -16.87 11.72
N LEU A 264 17.53 -15.59 12.12
CA LEU A 264 18.67 -14.70 11.96
C LEU A 264 19.71 -14.92 13.06
N ILE A 265 19.25 -14.95 14.30
CA ILE A 265 20.06 -15.08 15.51
C ILE A 265 19.34 -16.05 16.44
N SER A 266 20.05 -17.06 16.93
CA SER A 266 19.55 -17.96 17.98
C SER A 266 20.09 -17.56 19.34
N ARG A 267 19.33 -17.87 20.40
CA ARG A 267 19.82 -17.72 21.77
C ARG A 267 21.11 -18.54 21.96
N GLY A 268 22.12 -17.91 22.55
CA GLY A 268 23.45 -18.50 22.78
C GLY A 268 24.41 -18.41 21.59
N ASP A 269 23.98 -17.89 20.43
CA ASP A 269 24.89 -17.63 19.33
C ASP A 269 25.87 -16.50 19.72
N GLU A 270 27.13 -16.65 19.32
CA GLU A 270 28.13 -15.58 19.44
C GLU A 270 27.78 -14.41 18.50
N PRO A 271 28.08 -13.16 18.91
CA PRO A 271 27.81 -11.98 18.10
C PRO A 271 28.64 -11.99 16.82
N LYS A 272 27.98 -12.27 15.68
CA LYS A 272 28.62 -12.31 14.35
C LYS A 272 28.85 -10.93 13.74
N GLY A 273 28.13 -9.91 14.20
CA GLY A 273 28.25 -8.55 13.71
C GLY A 273 26.95 -7.76 13.74
N LEU A 274 26.99 -6.61 13.06
CA LEU A 274 25.90 -5.65 12.93
C LEU A 274 25.04 -5.97 11.70
N TYR A 275 23.73 -6.12 11.89
CA TYR A 275 22.75 -6.31 10.83
C TYR A 275 21.88 -5.07 10.69
N ILE A 276 21.64 -4.61 9.47
CA ILE A 276 20.68 -3.54 9.18
C ILE A 276 19.50 -4.14 8.42
N LEU A 277 18.30 -4.05 8.97
CA LEU A 277 17.11 -4.59 8.32
C LEU A 277 16.68 -3.66 7.18
N VAL A 278 17.08 -3.98 5.95
CA VAL A 278 16.74 -3.17 4.77
C VAL A 278 15.28 -3.33 4.38
N SER A 279 14.77 -4.56 4.39
CA SER A 279 13.39 -4.89 4.03
C SER A 279 12.93 -6.14 4.79
N GLY A 280 11.67 -6.15 5.23
CA GLY A 280 11.08 -7.25 6.00
C GLY A 280 10.69 -6.86 7.43
N LEU A 281 10.24 -7.87 8.18
CA LEU A 281 9.86 -7.78 9.58
C LEU A 281 10.59 -8.89 10.33
N LEU A 282 11.25 -8.53 11.44
CA LEU A 282 11.91 -9.50 12.31
C LEU A 282 11.13 -9.60 13.61
N GLU A 283 10.73 -10.79 13.99
CA GLU A 283 10.17 -11.11 15.29
C GLU A 283 11.31 -11.46 16.24
N ALA A 284 11.38 -10.78 17.38
CA ALA A 284 12.34 -11.04 18.42
C ALA A 284 11.62 -11.60 19.64
N THR A 285 12.11 -12.72 20.17
CA THR A 285 11.55 -13.39 21.35
C THR A 285 12.65 -13.54 22.39
N TYR A 286 12.41 -12.97 23.57
CA TYR A 286 13.26 -13.08 24.73
C TYR A 286 12.62 -14.02 25.76
N VAL A 287 13.41 -14.94 26.28
CA VAL A 287 13.02 -15.85 27.35
C VAL A 287 14.05 -15.72 28.47
N PRO A 288 13.64 -15.33 29.69
CA PRO A 288 14.58 -15.17 30.79
C PRO A 288 15.28 -16.49 31.14
N PRO A 289 16.54 -16.45 31.59
CA PRO A 289 17.26 -17.63 32.09
C PRO A 289 16.67 -18.14 33.42
N ASP A 290 16.66 -19.48 33.60
CA ASP A 290 16.10 -20.14 34.78
C ASP A 290 16.89 -19.86 36.08
N ASP A 291 18.19 -19.57 35.97
CA ASP A 291 19.09 -19.33 37.13
C ASP A 291 19.05 -17.88 37.67
N GLY A 292 18.09 -17.07 37.20
CA GLY A 292 18.03 -15.64 37.53
C GLY A 292 19.00 -14.81 36.69
N LEU A 293 18.80 -13.49 36.65
CA LEU A 293 19.78 -12.59 36.07
C LEU A 293 20.96 -12.46 37.05
N ASP A 294 22.11 -13.02 36.68
CA ASP A 294 23.38 -12.48 37.15
C ASP A 294 23.46 -10.99 36.76
N GLU A 295 24.31 -10.20 37.42
CA GLU A 295 24.43 -8.73 37.30
C GLU A 295 24.64 -8.16 35.87
N ALA A 296 24.64 -9.01 34.84
CA ALA A 296 24.74 -8.66 33.43
C ALA A 296 23.37 -8.31 32.80
N ILE A 297 23.34 -7.20 32.07
CA ILE A 297 22.18 -6.78 31.26
C ILE A 297 22.06 -7.73 30.06
N PRO A 298 20.88 -8.34 29.80
CA PRO A 298 20.72 -9.29 28.72
C PRO A 298 20.94 -8.63 27.36
N ASN A 299 21.55 -9.38 26.45
CA ASN A 299 21.90 -8.92 25.10
C ASN A 299 20.66 -8.88 24.19
N TYR A 300 19.78 -7.91 24.46
CA TYR A 300 18.55 -7.62 23.73
C TYR A 300 18.40 -6.10 23.51
N GLU A 301 18.32 -5.66 22.26
CA GLU A 301 18.42 -4.23 21.89
C GLU A 301 17.12 -3.45 21.92
N PHE A 302 15.98 -4.14 21.97
CA PHE A 302 14.67 -3.51 21.84
C PHE A 302 13.87 -3.65 23.15
N ILE A 303 14.56 -3.61 24.29
CA ILE A 303 13.93 -3.61 25.62
C ILE A 303 13.19 -2.29 25.80
N THR A 304 11.87 -2.32 25.71
CA THR A 304 11.03 -1.16 26.04
C THR A 304 10.74 -1.06 27.54
N ASP A 305 10.74 -2.19 28.25
CA ASP A 305 10.53 -2.26 29.70
C ASP A 305 11.67 -3.01 30.39
N LEU A 306 12.24 -2.44 31.46
CA LEU A 306 13.35 -2.99 32.28
C LEU A 306 12.98 -4.26 33.09
N LYS A 307 12.01 -5.04 32.62
CA LYS A 307 11.54 -6.28 33.28
C LYS A 307 12.26 -7.48 32.71
N PHE A 308 13.50 -7.70 33.15
CA PHE A 308 14.33 -8.78 32.65
C PHE A 308 13.90 -10.20 33.09
N GLY A 309 13.00 -10.30 34.07
CA GLY A 309 12.51 -11.58 34.60
C GLY A 309 11.26 -12.14 33.92
N GLU A 310 10.71 -11.46 32.91
CA GLU A 310 9.50 -11.90 32.19
C GLU A 310 9.83 -12.17 30.71
N PRO A 311 9.21 -13.18 30.08
CA PRO A 311 9.36 -13.40 28.65
C PRO A 311 8.76 -12.22 27.88
N SER A 312 9.43 -11.80 26.81
CA SER A 312 8.98 -10.68 25.99
C SER A 312 9.09 -10.99 24.50
N GLN A 313 8.24 -10.34 23.72
CA GLN A 313 8.17 -10.49 22.27
C GLN A 313 8.07 -9.08 21.68
N ASP A 314 8.87 -8.79 20.65
CA ASP A 314 8.82 -7.52 19.94
C ASP A 314 9.04 -7.69 18.44
N TYR A 315 8.64 -6.68 17.67
CA TYR A 315 8.76 -6.67 16.22
C TYR A 315 9.69 -5.55 15.76
N ILE A 316 10.75 -5.93 15.07
CA ILE A 316 11.75 -5.01 14.53
C ILE A 316 11.43 -4.76 13.07
N VAL A 317 11.20 -3.49 12.74
CA VAL A 317 10.78 -3.05 11.41
C VAL A 317 11.99 -2.57 10.59
N SER A 318 11.86 -2.54 9.26
CA SER A 318 12.93 -2.07 8.38
C SER A 318 13.42 -0.65 8.72
N GLY A 319 14.73 -0.45 8.55
CA GLY A 319 15.49 0.73 8.93
C GLY A 319 16.18 0.63 10.31
N ASN A 320 15.84 -0.37 11.12
CA ASN A 320 16.49 -0.59 12.41
C ASN A 320 17.71 -1.51 12.30
N ALA A 321 18.68 -1.29 13.19
CA ALA A 321 19.87 -2.11 13.32
C ALA A 321 19.70 -3.17 14.43
N VAL A 322 20.32 -4.32 14.24
CA VAL A 322 20.17 -5.53 15.05
C VAL A 322 21.56 -6.12 15.26
N GLY A 323 21.89 -6.50 16.49
CA GLY A 323 23.20 -7.07 16.85
C GLY A 323 24.29 -6.05 17.24
N VAL A 324 23.99 -4.76 17.23
CA VAL A 324 24.75 -3.66 17.85
C VAL A 324 25.24 -4.03 19.26
N LEU A 325 24.34 -4.40 20.18
CA LEU A 325 24.71 -4.62 21.58
C LEU A 325 25.67 -5.80 21.73
N GLY A 326 25.40 -6.90 21.02
CA GLY A 326 26.30 -8.05 20.97
C GLY A 326 27.67 -7.73 20.39
N ALA A 327 27.74 -6.90 19.35
CA ALA A 327 29.00 -6.47 18.74
C ALA A 327 29.85 -5.57 19.66
N PHE A 328 29.23 -4.89 20.64
CA PHE A 328 29.95 -4.05 21.60
C PHE A 328 30.34 -4.77 22.89
N ILE A 329 29.56 -5.76 23.33
CA ILE A 329 29.73 -6.40 24.63
C ILE A 329 30.45 -7.76 24.49
N ASP A 330 30.56 -8.34 23.29
CA ASP A 330 31.23 -9.66 23.05
C ASP A 330 30.60 -10.84 23.85
N TYR A 331 29.36 -10.67 24.31
CA TYR A 331 28.55 -11.73 24.94
C TYR A 331 27.57 -12.34 23.93
N GLY A 332 27.22 -13.62 24.12
CA GLY A 332 26.22 -14.32 23.32
C GLY A 332 24.82 -13.68 23.38
N TYR A 333 23.98 -13.96 22.39
CA TYR A 333 22.62 -13.39 22.33
C TYR A 333 21.64 -14.08 23.30
N ASP A 334 20.82 -13.29 24.00
CA ASP A 334 19.81 -13.84 24.93
C ASP A 334 18.41 -14.01 24.31
N ALA A 335 18.26 -13.68 23.04
CA ALA A 335 16.99 -13.75 22.33
C ALA A 335 17.13 -14.45 20.97
N THR A 336 16.02 -15.06 20.55
CA THR A 336 15.90 -15.67 19.22
C THR A 336 15.17 -14.71 18.30
N ARG A 337 15.64 -14.59 17.06
CA ARG A 337 15.11 -13.66 16.07
C ARG A 337 14.77 -14.38 14.78
N HIS A 338 13.51 -14.28 14.35
CA HIS A 338 12.97 -14.96 13.17
C HIS A 338 12.36 -13.97 12.17
N MET A 339 12.48 -14.26 10.88
CA MET A 339 11.86 -13.45 9.82
C MET A 339 10.36 -13.73 9.68
N GLN A 340 9.56 -12.69 9.43
CA GLN A 340 8.11 -12.78 9.17
C GLN A 340 7.65 -12.26 7.80
#